data_AF-A0AAD6V856-F1
#
_entry.id   AF-A0AAD6V856-F1
#
_cell.length_a   1.000
_cell.length_b   1.000
_cell.length_c   1.000
_cell.angle_alpha   90.00
_cell.angle_beta   90.00
_cell.angle_gamma   90.00
#
_symmetry.space_group_name_H-M   'P 1'
#
loop_
_entity.id
_entity.type
_entity.pdbx_description
1 polymer ?
#
loop_
_entity_poly.entity_id
_entity_poly.type
_entity_poly.pdbx_seq_one_letter_code
_entity_poly.pdbx_strand_id
1 'polypeptide(L)'
;MDLIRRRCSTWAEIISNLYDLGAPFHIAVEESSFAPSSYQPGLFRCRSLGVRPEAYRPDWYDFRAYWDLLERFLRSPRGRLALQAGGVVARLARMIINDSELELRSDHVDVETAEEQVKSGATALYYHLLTQEEEDLVLGVYCIEMSTGHQEKRVSWWPQAGAFFSSGMNVGWWTPDCERWFQGILREMAENKAVVLNNTRWKDRIRGYSAVLHLSKNLDAVCADFLTNIGR
;
A
#
# COMPACT_ATOMS: atom_id res chain seq x y z
N MET A 1 -6.50 16.43 -10.10
CA MET A 1 -7.27 15.51 -10.96
C MET A 1 -7.69 16.14 -12.29
N ASP A 2 -8.19 17.38 -12.35
CA ASP A 2 -8.61 18.01 -13.62
C ASP A 2 -7.50 18.21 -14.66
N LEU A 3 -6.24 18.40 -14.23
CA LEU A 3 -5.09 18.51 -15.12
C LEU A 3 -4.74 17.19 -15.85
N ILE A 4 -5.01 16.03 -15.23
CA ILE A 4 -4.73 14.72 -15.81
C ILE A 4 -5.80 14.35 -16.85
N ARG A 5 -7.08 14.63 -16.55
CA ARG A 5 -8.21 14.41 -17.48
C ARG A 5 -8.10 15.23 -18.77
N ARG A 6 -7.44 16.39 -18.75
CA ARG A 6 -7.22 17.22 -19.95
C ARG A 6 -6.08 16.74 -20.84
N ARG A 7 -5.19 15.88 -20.33
CA ARG A 7 -4.00 15.37 -21.05
C ARG A 7 -4.12 13.90 -21.46
N CYS A 8 -4.90 13.10 -20.73
CA CYS A 8 -5.13 11.70 -21.01
C CYS A 8 -6.48 11.53 -21.71
N SER A 9 -6.47 10.82 -22.82
CA SER A 9 -7.65 10.61 -23.68
C SER A 9 -8.47 9.41 -23.24
N THR A 10 -7.85 8.47 -22.52
CA THR A 10 -8.48 7.21 -22.10
C THR A 10 -8.25 6.92 -20.61
N TRP A 11 -9.13 6.11 -20.02
CA TRP A 11 -8.96 5.62 -18.64
C TRP A 11 -7.68 4.79 -18.45
N ALA A 12 -7.31 4.01 -19.46
CA ALA A 12 -6.07 3.22 -19.43
C ALA A 12 -4.83 4.11 -19.33
N GLU A 13 -4.78 5.24 -20.06
CA GLU A 13 -3.70 6.21 -19.95
C GLU A 13 -3.64 6.86 -18.56
N ILE A 14 -4.78 7.16 -17.95
CA ILE A 14 -4.82 7.72 -16.59
C ILE A 14 -4.25 6.72 -15.59
N ILE A 15 -4.68 5.45 -15.66
CA ILE A 15 -4.21 4.39 -14.76
C ILE A 15 -2.72 4.14 -14.96
N SER A 16 -2.25 4.07 -16.21
CA SER A 16 -0.82 3.93 -16.52
C SER A 16 -0.01 5.08 -15.94
N ASN A 17 -0.45 6.33 -16.11
CA ASN A 17 0.25 7.48 -15.55
C ASN A 17 0.28 7.46 -14.02
N LEU A 18 -0.83 7.10 -13.35
CA LEU A 18 -0.87 7.01 -11.89
C LEU A 18 0.03 5.87 -11.37
N TYR A 19 0.07 4.76 -12.10
CA TYR A 19 0.95 3.64 -11.85
C TYR A 19 2.43 4.05 -11.96
N ASP A 20 2.81 4.72 -13.06
CA ASP A 20 4.18 5.18 -13.33
C ASP A 20 4.65 6.20 -12.29
N LEU A 21 3.76 7.11 -11.89
CA LEU A 21 4.00 8.07 -10.83
C LEU A 21 4.05 7.41 -9.44
N GLY A 22 3.56 6.19 -9.29
CA GLY A 22 3.39 5.54 -8.00
C GLY A 22 2.47 6.28 -7.04
N ALA A 23 1.50 7.00 -7.60
CA ALA A 23 0.46 7.68 -6.86
C ALA A 23 -0.59 6.65 -6.37
N PRO A 24 -1.16 6.81 -5.17
CA PRO A 24 -2.30 6.01 -4.75
C PRO A 24 -3.52 6.33 -5.62
N PHE A 25 -4.29 5.31 -5.99
CA PHE A 25 -5.53 5.46 -6.73
C PHE A 25 -6.49 4.33 -6.39
N HIS A 26 -7.76 4.52 -6.70
CA HIS A 26 -8.79 3.49 -6.48
C HIS A 26 -9.59 3.29 -7.75
N ILE A 27 -9.91 2.02 -8.03
CA ILE A 27 -10.89 1.67 -9.06
C ILE A 27 -12.23 1.49 -8.36
N ALA A 28 -13.19 2.34 -8.74
CA ALA A 28 -14.56 2.24 -8.27
C ALA A 28 -15.31 1.16 -9.05
N VAL A 29 -15.97 0.25 -8.35
CA VAL A 29 -16.86 -0.76 -8.94
C VAL A 29 -18.29 -0.49 -8.48
N GLU A 30 -19.23 -0.57 -9.42
CA GLU A 30 -20.66 -0.38 -9.17
C GLU A 30 -21.29 -1.66 -8.63
N GLU A 31 -22.20 -1.53 -7.65
CA GLU A 31 -22.90 -2.67 -7.04
C GLU A 31 -23.58 -3.59 -8.05
N SER A 32 -24.18 -3.01 -9.09
CA SER A 32 -24.86 -3.73 -10.18
C SER A 32 -23.91 -4.61 -11.02
N SER A 33 -22.60 -4.33 -10.98
CA SER A 33 -21.56 -5.10 -11.68
C SER A 33 -21.11 -6.33 -10.91
N PHE A 34 -21.52 -6.48 -9.63
CA PHE A 34 -21.31 -7.72 -8.89
C PHE A 34 -22.23 -8.80 -9.44
N ALA A 35 -21.74 -9.60 -10.39
CA ALA A 35 -22.45 -10.81 -10.79
C ALA A 35 -22.57 -11.73 -9.55
N PRO A 36 -23.78 -12.23 -9.23
CA PRO A 36 -23.94 -13.23 -8.17
C PRO A 36 -23.41 -14.56 -8.70
N SER A 37 -22.09 -14.78 -8.69
CA SER A 37 -21.53 -16.00 -9.25
C SER A 37 -20.11 -16.32 -8.77
N SER A 38 -19.98 -17.46 -8.09
CA SER A 38 -18.80 -18.34 -7.99
C SER A 38 -17.62 -17.97 -7.08
N TYR A 39 -17.64 -16.88 -6.32
CA TYR A 39 -16.59 -16.62 -5.33
C TYR A 39 -16.60 -17.68 -4.22
N GLN A 40 -15.45 -18.32 -3.97
CA GLN A 40 -15.24 -19.15 -2.78
C GLN A 40 -14.42 -18.32 -1.76
N PRO A 41 -15.06 -17.84 -0.68
CA PRO A 41 -14.36 -17.17 0.41
C PRO A 41 -13.19 -18.01 0.90
N GLY A 42 -11.99 -17.45 0.81
CA GLY A 42 -10.78 -18.06 1.35
C GLY A 42 -9.90 -18.86 0.38
N LEU A 43 -10.21 -18.90 -0.93
CA LEU A 43 -9.28 -19.45 -1.94
C LEU A 43 -7.96 -18.66 -2.01
N PHE A 44 -7.98 -17.36 -1.70
CA PHE A 44 -6.82 -16.46 -1.76
C PHE A 44 -6.46 -15.89 -0.38
N ARG A 45 -6.54 -16.70 0.68
CA ARG A 45 -6.12 -16.24 2.01
C ARG A 45 -4.63 -15.89 2.02
N CYS A 46 -4.33 -14.62 2.32
CA CYS A 46 -3.00 -14.16 2.64
C CYS A 46 -2.47 -14.93 3.86
N ARG A 47 -1.24 -15.45 3.78
CA ARG A 47 -0.56 -16.06 4.93
C ARG A 47 0.28 -14.98 5.61
N SER A 48 -0.06 -14.61 6.83
CA SER A 48 0.80 -13.72 7.63
C SER A 48 2.13 -14.42 7.98
N LEU A 49 3.13 -13.64 8.42
CA LEU A 49 4.40 -14.18 8.91
C LEU A 49 4.29 -14.83 10.30
N GLY A 50 3.08 -14.83 10.88
CA GLY A 50 2.74 -15.45 12.16
C GLY A 50 3.22 -14.68 13.39
N VAL A 51 2.85 -15.21 14.55
CA VAL A 51 3.30 -14.75 15.87
C VAL A 51 4.59 -15.48 16.23
N ARG A 52 5.54 -14.75 16.82
CA ARG A 52 6.90 -15.21 17.13
C ARG A 52 7.23 -14.99 18.61
N PRO A 53 8.03 -15.87 19.24
CA PRO A 53 8.41 -15.70 20.64
C PRO A 53 9.17 -14.39 20.92
N GLU A 54 9.12 -13.87 22.14
CA GLU A 54 9.72 -12.58 22.56
C GLU A 54 11.22 -12.41 22.19
N ALA A 55 11.98 -13.50 22.26
CA ALA A 55 13.41 -13.53 21.93
C ALA A 55 13.70 -13.59 20.43
N TYR A 56 12.69 -13.79 19.57
CA TYR A 56 12.87 -13.96 18.14
C TYR A 56 13.43 -12.69 17.48
N ARG A 57 14.40 -12.88 16.61
CA ARG A 57 15.07 -11.83 15.84
C ARG A 57 15.14 -12.30 14.39
N PRO A 58 14.29 -11.75 13.50
CA PRO A 58 14.34 -12.10 12.08
C PRO A 58 15.74 -11.91 11.51
N ASP A 59 16.23 -12.92 10.82
CA ASP A 59 17.53 -12.91 10.15
C ASP A 59 17.39 -12.93 8.61
N TRP A 60 18.51 -13.19 7.92
CA TRP A 60 18.54 -13.27 6.47
C TRP A 60 17.68 -14.42 5.90
N TYR A 61 17.61 -15.57 6.58
CA TYR A 61 16.76 -16.68 6.15
C TYR A 61 15.29 -16.32 6.30
N ASP A 62 14.93 -15.62 7.37
CA ASP A 62 13.58 -15.11 7.57
C ASP A 62 13.19 -14.07 6.51
N PHE A 63 14.13 -13.20 6.12
CA PHE A 63 13.92 -12.27 5.00
C PHE A 63 13.65 -13.02 3.69
N ARG A 64 14.45 -14.04 3.37
CA ARG A 64 14.27 -14.84 2.15
C ARG A 64 12.91 -15.55 2.15
N ALA A 65 12.52 -16.14 3.26
CA ALA A 65 11.22 -16.79 3.41
C ALA A 65 10.05 -15.79 3.27
N TYR A 66 10.20 -14.59 3.83
CA TYR A 66 9.27 -13.48 3.61
C TYR A 66 9.19 -13.10 2.12
N TRP A 67 10.33 -12.96 1.45
CA TRP A 67 10.38 -12.57 0.04
C TRP A 67 9.69 -13.58 -0.87
N ASP A 68 9.89 -14.88 -0.64
CA ASP A 68 9.21 -15.95 -1.39
C ASP A 68 7.67 -15.90 -1.19
N LEU A 69 7.20 -15.56 0.03
CA LEU A 69 5.79 -15.36 0.31
C LEU A 69 5.23 -14.10 -0.35
N LEU A 70 5.99 -13.00 -0.30
CA LEU A 70 5.65 -11.74 -0.95
C LEU A 70 5.46 -11.93 -2.45
N GLU A 71 6.42 -12.59 -3.13
CA GLU A 71 6.34 -12.83 -4.57
C GLU A 71 5.10 -13.68 -4.92
N ARG A 72 4.86 -14.75 -4.17
CA ARG A 72 3.66 -15.58 -4.38
C ARG A 72 2.37 -14.78 -4.19
N PHE A 73 2.31 -13.93 -3.17
CA PHE A 73 1.12 -13.10 -2.90
C PHE A 73 0.91 -12.05 -3.99
N LEU A 74 1.95 -11.30 -4.37
CA LEU A 74 1.84 -10.23 -5.36
C LEU A 74 1.46 -10.73 -6.76
N ARG A 75 1.85 -11.96 -7.12
CA ARG A 75 1.41 -12.63 -8.36
C ARG A 75 -0.04 -13.14 -8.30
N SER A 76 -0.67 -13.14 -7.13
CA SER A 76 -2.09 -13.50 -7.00
C SER A 76 -3.01 -12.35 -7.44
N PRO A 77 -4.27 -12.64 -7.79
CA PRO A 77 -5.28 -11.62 -8.05
C PRO A 77 -5.37 -10.52 -6.99
N ARG A 78 -5.35 -10.88 -5.70
CA ARG A 78 -5.43 -9.92 -4.59
C ARG A 78 -4.15 -9.09 -4.45
N GLY A 79 -3.00 -9.70 -4.70
CA GLY A 79 -1.70 -9.02 -4.68
C GLY A 79 -1.61 -7.82 -5.62
N ARG A 80 -2.34 -7.83 -6.74
CA ARG A 80 -2.40 -6.71 -7.69
C ARG A 80 -2.99 -5.43 -7.09
N LEU A 81 -3.80 -5.53 -6.03
CA LEU A 81 -4.31 -4.35 -5.30
C LEU A 81 -3.18 -3.56 -4.64
N ALA A 82 -2.02 -4.18 -4.37
CA ALA A 82 -0.85 -3.48 -3.85
C ALA A 82 -0.35 -2.36 -4.78
N LEU A 83 -0.59 -2.48 -6.09
CA LEU A 83 -0.24 -1.43 -7.07
C LEU A 83 -1.04 -0.13 -6.86
N GLN A 84 -2.26 -0.25 -6.33
CA GLN A 84 -3.17 0.87 -6.06
C GLN A 84 -2.85 1.60 -4.75
N ALA A 85 -2.16 0.93 -3.82
CA ALA A 85 -1.90 1.44 -2.48
C ALA A 85 -0.97 2.66 -2.44
N GLY A 86 -0.23 2.95 -3.51
CA GLY A 86 0.81 3.98 -3.54
C GLY A 86 1.99 3.67 -2.61
N GLY A 87 2.91 4.64 -2.48
CA GLY A 87 4.02 4.57 -1.52
C GLY A 87 4.87 3.31 -1.61
N VAL A 88 5.28 2.78 -0.45
CA VAL A 88 6.19 1.62 -0.36
C VAL A 88 5.53 0.32 -0.82
N VAL A 89 4.24 0.14 -0.51
CA VAL A 89 3.46 -1.04 -0.92
C VAL A 89 3.41 -1.15 -2.44
N ALA A 90 3.04 -0.06 -3.13
CA ALA A 90 3.02 -0.06 -4.60
C ALA A 90 4.43 -0.19 -5.19
N ARG A 91 5.45 0.41 -4.57
CA ARG A 91 6.82 0.28 -5.05
C ARG A 91 7.32 -1.16 -4.99
N LEU A 92 7.02 -1.89 -3.92
CA LEU A 92 7.33 -3.33 -3.79
C LEU A 92 6.60 -4.15 -4.84
N ALA A 93 5.31 -3.88 -5.02
CA ALA A 93 4.50 -4.54 -6.04
C ALA A 93 5.09 -4.36 -7.45
N ARG A 94 5.53 -3.15 -7.81
CA ARG A 94 6.22 -2.86 -9.08
C ARG A 94 7.60 -3.52 -9.25
N MET A 95 8.20 -4.07 -8.19
CA MET A 95 9.43 -4.87 -8.34
C MET A 95 9.15 -6.26 -8.89
N ILE A 96 7.93 -6.76 -8.72
CA ILE A 96 7.58 -8.17 -8.95
C ILE A 96 6.56 -8.31 -10.09
N ILE A 97 5.59 -7.39 -10.15
CA ILE A 97 4.52 -7.39 -11.15
C ILE A 97 4.97 -6.53 -12.34
N ASN A 98 4.98 -7.13 -13.54
CA ASN A 98 5.30 -6.43 -14.77
C ASN A 98 4.08 -5.64 -15.30
N ASP A 99 4.32 -4.56 -16.03
CA ASP A 99 3.26 -3.69 -16.61
C ASP A 99 2.27 -4.46 -17.49
N SER A 100 2.70 -5.54 -18.15
CA SER A 100 1.84 -6.39 -18.99
C SER A 100 0.78 -7.18 -18.21
N GLU A 101 0.85 -7.22 -16.88
CA GLU A 101 -0.09 -7.96 -16.01
C GLU A 101 -1.15 -7.05 -15.35
N LEU A 102 -1.21 -5.76 -15.75
CA LEU A 102 -2.09 -4.72 -15.20
C LEU A 102 -3.58 -4.87 -15.53
N GLU A 103 -4.03 -5.99 -16.10
CA GLU A 103 -5.46 -6.26 -16.24
C GLU A 103 -6.09 -6.54 -14.86
N LEU A 104 -6.51 -5.48 -14.20
CA LEU A 104 -7.44 -5.54 -13.07
C LEU A 104 -8.80 -5.95 -13.64
N ARG A 105 -9.05 -7.25 -13.65
CA ARG A 105 -10.34 -7.81 -14.06
C ARG A 105 -11.34 -7.70 -12.91
N SER A 106 -12.60 -7.43 -13.27
CA SER A 106 -13.73 -7.31 -12.34
C SER A 106 -14.03 -8.60 -11.55
N ASP A 107 -13.38 -9.71 -11.89
CA ASP A 107 -13.53 -11.03 -11.24
C ASP A 107 -12.57 -11.24 -10.05
N HIS A 108 -11.73 -10.26 -9.72
CA HIS A 108 -10.81 -10.30 -8.56
C HIS A 108 -11.40 -9.66 -7.29
N VAL A 109 -12.71 -9.44 -7.30
CA VAL A 109 -13.44 -8.68 -6.30
C VAL A 109 -13.91 -9.58 -5.17
N ASP A 110 -13.47 -9.25 -3.96
CA ASP A 110 -14.08 -9.74 -2.73
C ASP A 110 -14.98 -8.63 -2.15
N VAL A 111 -16.28 -8.80 -2.34
CA VAL A 111 -17.33 -7.89 -1.88
C VAL A 111 -17.35 -7.79 -0.35
N GLU A 112 -16.89 -8.81 0.39
CA GLU A 112 -16.83 -8.78 1.86
C GLU A 112 -15.71 -7.86 2.38
N THR A 113 -14.65 -7.67 1.60
CA THR A 113 -13.52 -6.77 1.93
C THR A 113 -13.60 -5.42 1.23
N ALA A 114 -14.58 -5.23 0.33
CA ALA A 114 -14.73 -4.00 -0.40
C ALA A 114 -15.33 -2.94 0.53
N GLU A 115 -14.65 -1.79 0.65
CA GLU A 115 -15.16 -0.71 1.48
C GLU A 115 -16.18 0.11 0.70
N GLU A 116 -17.39 0.26 1.24
CA GLU A 116 -18.42 1.16 0.73
C GLU A 116 -17.98 2.62 0.94
N GLN A 117 -17.92 3.41 -0.14
CA GLN A 117 -17.39 4.78 -0.07
C GLN A 117 -18.48 5.82 -0.30
N VAL A 118 -19.37 5.58 -1.26
CA VAL A 118 -20.43 6.52 -1.63
C VAL A 118 -21.71 5.74 -1.93
N LYS A 119 -22.77 6.09 -1.20
CA LYS A 119 -24.14 5.63 -1.48
C LYS A 119 -24.95 6.80 -2.03
N SER A 120 -25.33 6.72 -3.30
CA SER A 120 -26.23 7.70 -3.93
C SER A 120 -27.50 6.99 -4.39
N GLY A 121 -28.53 7.03 -3.55
CA GLY A 121 -29.81 6.36 -3.84
C GLY A 121 -29.66 4.84 -3.88
N ALA A 122 -29.91 4.25 -5.05
CA ALA A 122 -29.85 2.79 -5.29
C ALA A 122 -28.48 2.30 -5.80
N THR A 123 -27.50 3.19 -5.93
CA THR A 123 -26.17 2.84 -6.44
C THR A 123 -25.13 3.06 -5.34
N ALA A 124 -24.42 1.99 -4.97
CA ALA A 124 -23.25 2.03 -4.13
C ALA A 124 -21.96 1.84 -4.97
N LEU A 125 -20.93 2.62 -4.64
CA LEU A 125 -19.59 2.49 -5.19
C LEU A 125 -18.64 1.91 -4.13
N TYR A 126 -17.88 0.91 -4.55
CA TYR A 126 -16.94 0.18 -3.71
C TYR A 126 -15.51 0.35 -4.20
N TYR A 127 -14.56 0.44 -3.26
CA TYR A 127 -13.12 0.36 -3.56
C TYR A 127 -12.57 -0.99 -3.10
N HIS A 128 -11.70 -1.56 -3.93
CA HIS A 128 -10.93 -2.74 -3.56
C HIS A 128 -9.63 -2.33 -2.90
N LEU A 129 -9.49 -2.70 -1.62
CA LEU A 129 -8.32 -2.41 -0.81
C LEU A 129 -7.69 -3.71 -0.33
N LEU A 130 -6.39 -3.64 -0.07
CA LEU A 130 -5.72 -4.69 0.69
C LEU A 130 -6.30 -4.72 2.11
N THR A 131 -6.48 -5.92 2.67
CA THR A 131 -6.76 -6.05 4.10
C THR A 131 -5.51 -5.69 4.90
N GLN A 132 -5.66 -5.43 6.20
CA GLN A 132 -4.51 -5.16 7.08
C GLN A 132 -3.51 -6.34 7.08
N GLU A 133 -3.99 -7.58 7.05
CA GLU A 133 -3.13 -8.77 6.99
C GLU A 133 -2.34 -8.87 5.68
N GLU A 134 -2.93 -8.42 4.58
CA GLU A 134 -2.27 -8.37 3.27
C GLU A 134 -1.21 -7.28 3.22
N GLU A 135 -1.51 -6.09 3.73
CA GLU A 135 -0.54 -5.01 3.86
C GLU A 135 0.62 -5.43 4.78
N ASP A 136 0.31 -6.09 5.89
CA ASP A 136 1.30 -6.62 6.83
C ASP A 136 2.22 -7.64 6.17
N LEU A 137 1.68 -8.55 5.35
CA LEU A 137 2.49 -9.47 4.56
C LEU A 137 3.38 -8.69 3.59
N VAL A 138 2.83 -7.74 2.83
CA VAL A 138 3.61 -6.98 1.84
C VAL A 138 4.80 -6.27 2.49
N LEU A 139 4.57 -5.67 3.65
CA LEU A 139 5.58 -4.92 4.39
C LEU A 139 6.51 -5.80 5.26
N GLY A 140 6.26 -7.11 5.29
CA GLY A 140 7.06 -8.08 6.03
C GLY A 140 6.97 -7.91 7.54
N VAL A 141 5.75 -7.75 8.06
CA VAL A 141 5.48 -7.55 9.49
C VAL A 141 5.51 -8.88 10.26
N TYR A 142 6.31 -8.92 11.33
CA TYR A 142 6.30 -9.96 12.34
C TYR A 142 5.61 -9.45 13.61
N CYS A 143 4.72 -10.27 14.18
CA CYS A 143 4.19 -10.08 15.52
C CYS A 143 5.08 -10.84 16.51
N ILE A 144 5.67 -10.15 17.48
CA ILE A 144 6.50 -10.73 18.53
C ILE A 144 5.74 -10.67 19.85
N GLU A 145 5.56 -11.82 20.51
CA GLU A 145 4.93 -11.92 21.83
C GLU A 145 5.68 -11.05 22.84
N MET A 146 4.93 -10.36 23.71
CA MET A 146 5.50 -9.71 24.88
C MET A 146 5.14 -10.51 26.13
N SER A 147 6.08 -10.60 27.08
CA SER A 147 5.92 -11.22 28.40
C SER A 147 4.68 -10.77 29.19
N THR A 148 4.11 -9.61 28.87
CA THR A 148 2.91 -9.05 29.50
C THR A 148 1.58 -9.54 28.93
N GLY A 149 1.58 -10.48 27.96
CA GLY A 149 0.42 -11.25 27.49
C GLY A 149 -0.67 -10.50 26.71
N HIS A 150 -0.76 -9.17 26.83
CA HIS A 150 -1.80 -8.35 26.21
C HIS A 150 -1.29 -7.44 25.08
N GLN A 151 0.01 -7.42 24.81
CA GLN A 151 0.59 -6.58 23.76
C GLN A 151 1.52 -7.40 22.88
N GLU A 152 1.43 -7.20 21.56
CA GLU A 152 2.36 -7.76 20.59
C GLU A 152 3.26 -6.65 20.05
N LYS A 153 4.56 -6.93 19.98
CA LYS A 153 5.51 -6.02 19.36
C LYS A 153 5.53 -6.29 17.86
N ARG A 154 5.16 -5.28 17.07
CA ARG A 154 5.20 -5.35 15.61
C ARG A 154 6.52 -4.79 15.08
N VAL A 155 7.23 -5.59 14.31
CA VAL A 155 8.47 -5.19 13.59
C VAL A 155 8.36 -5.59 12.13
N SER A 156 9.02 -4.86 11.24
CA SER A 156 8.88 -5.09 9.79
C SER A 156 10.14 -4.78 9.00
N TRP A 157 10.27 -5.42 7.84
CA TRP A 157 11.34 -5.16 6.86
C TRP A 157 11.17 -3.83 6.12
N TRP A 158 9.93 -3.37 5.98
CA TRP A 158 9.56 -2.11 5.37
C TRP A 158 8.72 -1.27 6.32
N PRO A 159 8.71 0.07 6.19
CA PRO A 159 7.82 0.89 7.00
C PRO A 159 6.36 0.57 6.76
N GLN A 160 5.58 0.57 7.84
CA GLN A 160 4.12 0.58 7.78
C GLN A 160 3.62 1.74 6.93
N ALA A 161 2.55 1.55 6.14
CA ALA A 161 2.08 2.59 5.22
C ALA A 161 1.79 3.91 5.95
N GLY A 162 1.18 3.84 7.13
CA GLY A 162 0.96 5.03 7.97
C GLY A 162 2.25 5.78 8.35
N ALA A 163 3.38 5.09 8.54
CA ALA A 163 4.68 5.73 8.80
C ALA A 163 5.18 6.49 7.57
N PHE A 164 5.04 5.90 6.37
CA PHE A 164 5.43 6.53 5.11
C PHE A 164 4.52 7.71 4.76
N PHE A 165 3.20 7.52 4.80
CA PHE A 165 2.21 8.55 4.44
C PHE A 165 2.21 9.75 5.38
N SER A 166 2.61 9.57 6.63
CA SER A 166 2.80 10.67 7.59
C SER A 166 4.20 11.31 7.54
N SER A 167 5.08 10.85 6.64
CA SER A 167 6.44 11.36 6.48
C SER A 167 6.54 12.44 5.40
N GLY A 168 7.61 13.25 5.44
CA GLY A 168 7.86 14.28 4.42
C GLY A 168 8.25 13.75 3.05
N MET A 169 8.34 12.44 2.89
CA MET A 169 8.53 11.78 1.60
C MET A 169 7.21 11.59 0.86
N ASN A 170 6.08 11.64 1.56
CA ASN A 170 4.77 11.56 0.93
C ASN A 170 4.36 12.94 0.39
N VAL A 171 4.54 13.14 -0.91
CA VAL A 171 4.04 14.31 -1.66
C VAL A 171 2.93 13.92 -2.65
N GLY A 172 2.29 12.77 -2.43
CA GLY A 172 1.21 12.22 -3.27
C GLY A 172 1.67 11.34 -4.43
N TRP A 173 2.97 11.19 -4.67
CA TRP A 173 3.54 10.31 -5.69
C TRP A 173 4.97 9.88 -5.32
N TRP A 174 5.52 8.89 -6.04
CA TRP A 174 6.83 8.30 -5.78
C TRP A 174 7.95 9.13 -6.42
N THR A 175 8.57 10.01 -5.62
CA THR A 175 9.63 10.92 -6.08
C THR A 175 10.99 10.22 -6.25
N PRO A 176 11.95 10.85 -6.95
CA PRO A 176 13.34 10.38 -6.96
C PRO A 176 13.97 10.24 -5.56
N ASP A 177 13.53 11.04 -4.58
CA ASP A 177 14.00 10.96 -3.19
C ASP A 177 13.45 9.71 -2.49
N CYS A 178 12.19 9.36 -2.77
CA CYS A 178 11.61 8.08 -2.37
C CYS A 178 12.42 6.91 -2.93
N GLU A 179 12.77 6.94 -4.22
CA GLU A 179 13.55 5.89 -4.84
C GLU A 179 14.96 5.78 -4.24
N ARG A 180 15.67 6.90 -4.05
CA ARG A 180 17.01 6.90 -3.44
C ARG A 180 17.02 6.30 -2.03
N TRP A 181 16.03 6.65 -1.22
CA TRP A 181 15.85 6.10 0.12
C TRP A 181 15.55 4.58 0.06
N PHE A 182 14.62 4.17 -0.80
CA PHE A 182 14.21 2.77 -0.96
C PHE A 182 15.37 1.88 -1.45
N GLN A 183 16.13 2.36 -2.44
CA GLN A 183 17.36 1.70 -2.90
C GLN A 183 18.44 1.63 -1.81
N GLY A 184 18.46 2.59 -0.88
CA GLY A 184 19.29 2.51 0.32
C GLY A 184 18.96 1.28 1.18
N ILE A 185 17.67 1.02 1.41
CA ILE A 185 17.22 -0.17 2.14
C ILE A 185 17.58 -1.45 1.39
N LEU A 186 17.35 -1.50 0.07
CA LEU A 186 17.72 -2.67 -0.74
C LEU A 186 19.23 -2.97 -0.70
N ARG A 187 20.09 -1.95 -0.69
CA ARG A 187 21.54 -2.14 -0.52
C ARG A 187 21.88 -2.71 0.85
N GLU A 188 21.28 -2.20 1.92
CA GLU A 188 21.49 -2.77 3.24
C GLU A 188 21.01 -4.22 3.33
N MET A 189 19.91 -4.56 2.66
CA MET A 189 19.42 -5.94 2.57
C MET A 189 20.42 -6.84 1.82
N ALA A 190 20.94 -6.39 0.68
CA ALA A 190 21.94 -7.13 -0.11
C ALA A 190 23.27 -7.32 0.64
N GLU A 191 23.62 -6.40 1.53
CA GLU A 191 24.83 -6.46 2.38
C GLU A 191 24.61 -7.21 3.70
N ASN A 192 23.44 -7.82 3.93
CA ASN A 192 23.04 -8.44 5.22
C ASN A 192 23.14 -7.49 6.42
N LYS A 193 22.92 -6.19 6.20
CA LYS A 193 22.91 -5.14 7.23
C LYS A 193 21.50 -4.68 7.60
N ALA A 194 20.50 -5.03 6.81
CA ALA A 194 19.12 -4.66 7.09
C ALA A 194 18.64 -5.30 8.40
N VAL A 195 17.91 -4.51 9.18
CA VAL A 195 17.29 -4.95 10.43
C VAL A 195 15.80 -4.66 10.37
N VAL A 196 15.00 -5.55 10.94
CA VAL A 196 13.57 -5.26 11.15
C VAL A 196 13.42 -4.14 12.17
N LEU A 197 12.55 -3.19 11.86
CA LEU A 197 12.31 -2.03 12.70
C LEU A 197 10.85 -1.98 13.15
N ASN A 198 10.62 -1.41 14.33
CA ASN A 198 9.25 -1.06 14.75
C ASN A 198 8.82 0.28 14.13
N ASN A 199 7.54 0.61 14.27
CA ASN A 199 6.96 1.83 13.69
C ASN A 199 7.69 3.11 14.14
N THR A 200 8.09 3.21 15.41
CA THR A 200 8.84 4.37 15.94
C THR A 200 10.18 4.55 15.22
N ARG A 201 10.97 3.47 15.10
CA ARG A 201 12.25 3.50 14.41
C ARG A 201 12.10 3.78 12.91
N TRP A 202 11.03 3.29 12.28
CA TRP A 202 10.71 3.64 10.91
C TRP A 202 10.41 5.13 10.74
N LYS A 203 9.60 5.72 11.63
CA LYS A 203 9.32 7.16 11.60
C LYS A 203 10.59 8.01 11.75
N ASP A 204 11.51 7.60 12.61
CA ASP A 204 12.81 8.29 12.76
C ASP A 204 13.65 8.18 11.49
N ARG A 205 13.67 7.00 10.87
CA ARG A 205 14.49 6.69 9.69
C ARG A 205 13.98 7.33 8.39
N ILE A 206 12.67 7.53 8.28
CA ILE A 206 11.99 8.09 7.10
C ILE A 206 11.63 9.55 7.34
N ARG A 207 12.14 10.14 8.42
CA ARG A 207 11.91 11.54 8.74
C ARG A 207 12.50 12.41 7.63
N GLY A 208 11.67 12.74 6.65
CA GLY A 208 11.99 13.68 5.58
C GLY A 208 12.06 15.11 6.12
N TYR A 209 12.18 16.06 5.21
CA TYR A 209 12.17 17.49 5.53
C TYR A 209 10.86 17.87 6.21
N SER A 210 10.91 18.15 7.52
CA SER A 210 9.74 18.60 8.30
C SER A 210 9.04 19.81 7.67
N ALA A 211 9.80 20.68 6.99
CA ALA A 211 9.27 21.80 6.22
C ALA A 211 8.29 21.37 5.10
N VAL A 212 8.58 20.26 4.40
CA VAL A 212 7.71 19.72 3.34
C VAL A 212 6.42 19.15 3.93
N LEU A 213 6.49 18.50 5.10
CA LEU A 213 5.30 18.04 5.83
C LEU A 213 4.38 19.20 6.22
N HIS A 214 4.96 20.28 6.75
CA HIS A 214 4.19 21.46 7.11
C HIS A 214 3.57 22.13 5.88
N LEU A 215 4.32 22.22 4.78
CA LEU A 215 3.81 22.78 3.53
C LEU A 215 2.65 21.95 2.97
N SER A 216 2.78 20.62 2.91
CA SER A 216 1.73 19.73 2.39
C SER A 216 0.43 19.88 3.18
N LYS A 217 0.50 19.83 4.52
CA LYS A 217 -0.68 19.98 5.39
C LYS A 217 -1.36 21.35 5.19
N ASN A 218 -0.56 22.40 5.08
CA ASN A 218 -1.08 23.74 4.84
C ASN A 218 -1.72 23.85 3.44
N LEU A 219 -1.11 23.24 2.44
CA LEU A 219 -1.64 23.21 1.08
C LEU A 219 -2.96 22.45 1.02
N ASP A 220 -3.06 21.28 1.65
CA ASP A 220 -4.29 20.49 1.70
C ASP A 220 -5.42 21.27 2.37
N ALA A 221 -5.13 21.97 3.48
CA ALA A 221 -6.10 22.82 4.15
C ALA A 221 -6.59 23.97 3.26
N VAL A 222 -5.67 24.66 2.57
CA VAL A 222 -6.00 25.77 1.65
C VAL A 222 -6.77 25.25 0.42
N CYS A 223 -6.38 24.10 -0.14
CA CYS A 223 -7.09 23.49 -1.25
C CYS A 223 -8.49 23.03 -0.86
N ALA A 224 -8.66 22.43 0.33
CA ALA A 224 -9.97 22.06 0.85
C ALA A 224 -10.87 23.28 1.01
N ASP A 225 -10.35 24.37 1.59
CA ASP A 225 -11.08 25.64 1.75
C ASP A 225 -11.41 26.29 0.40
N PHE A 226 -10.51 26.22 -0.58
CA PHE A 226 -10.79 26.67 -1.92
C PHE A 226 -11.94 25.88 -2.56
N LEU A 227 -11.90 24.54 -2.48
CA LEU A 227 -12.94 23.67 -3.06
C LEU A 227 -14.32 23.86 -2.41
N THR A 228 -14.38 24.12 -1.11
CA THR A 228 -15.65 24.42 -0.41
C THR A 228 -16.20 25.80 -0.76
N ASN A 229 -15.34 26.76 -1.10
CA ASN A 229 -15.74 28.14 -1.41
C ASN A 229 -15.95 28.44 -2.90
N ILE A 230 -15.58 27.54 -3.83
CA ILE A 230 -15.87 27.69 -5.28
C ILE A 230 -17.38 27.61 -5.60
N GLY A 231 -18.20 27.10 -4.69
CA GLY A 231 -19.65 26.94 -4.88
C GLY A 231 -20.54 28.10 -4.41
N ARG A 232 -19.99 29.26 -4.06
CA ARG A 232 -20.74 30.47 -3.66
C ARG A 232 -20.67 31.58 -4.70
#